data_AF-A0A915D4I5-F1
#
_entry.id   AF-A0A915D4I5-F1
#
_cell.length_a   1.000
_cell.length_b   1.000
_cell.length_c   1.000
_cell.angle_alpha   90.00
_cell.angle_beta   90.00
_cell.angle_gamma   90.00
#
_symmetry.space_group_name_H-M   'P 1'
#
loop_
_entity.id
_entity.type
_entity.pdbx_description
1 polymer ?
#
loop_
_entity_poly.entity_id
_entity_poly.type
_entity_poly.pdbx_seq_one_letter_code
_entity_poly.pdbx_strand_id
1 'polypeptide(L)'
;MGVVPNEHSSIVVLLYCVDQFISVPNEWCVIQNSKVSVSDVGILGFELYFPKNYVCQKDLEQFDGVGAGKYTIGLGQSEMSFCYNNEDVCSLALSATSALLHNYKIDADSIGFLEVGSETLIDKSKRADVKNACFGGTQAMLHAVDWVYSNYDTEERLAIVVCVDIAVYAAGPARCTGGAGAVALLIGPNASLVLERGLRGAFSKNTYDFYKP
;
A
#
# COMPACT_ATOMS: atom_id res chain seq x y z
N MET A 1 2.03 55.17 25.80
CA MET A 1 2.44 53.92 25.11
C MET A 1 1.56 52.83 25.69
N GLY A 2 0.64 52.14 25.03
CA GLY A 2 0.33 51.94 23.63
C GLY A 2 -0.19 50.50 23.49
N VAL A 3 -1.46 50.34 23.13
CA VAL A 3 -2.12 49.25 22.38
C VAL A 3 -2.23 47.81 23.01
N VAL A 4 -3.48 47.30 23.05
CA VAL A 4 -3.98 45.91 23.26
C VAL A 4 -3.72 45.03 21.99
N PRO A 5 -4.07 43.72 21.84
CA PRO A 5 -4.44 42.62 22.75
C PRO A 5 -3.72 41.28 22.43
N ASN A 6 -4.00 40.18 23.17
CA ASN A 6 -4.32 38.90 22.51
C ASN A 6 -5.01 37.89 23.43
N GLU A 7 -5.84 37.07 22.79
CA GLU A 7 -6.91 36.22 23.28
C GLU A 7 -6.43 34.90 23.90
N HIS A 8 -7.05 34.52 25.03
CA HIS A 8 -7.08 33.15 25.52
C HIS A 8 -8.51 32.61 25.35
N SER A 9 -8.71 31.74 24.38
CA SER A 9 -9.97 31.02 24.20
C SER A 9 -9.98 29.75 25.05
N SER A 10 -10.90 29.73 26.03
CA SER A 10 -11.30 28.56 26.80
C SER A 10 -12.53 27.90 26.15
N ILE A 11 -12.63 26.57 26.18
CA ILE A 11 -13.90 25.79 26.08
C ILE A 11 -13.54 24.35 26.53
N VAL A 12 -13.83 23.97 27.77
CA VAL A 12 -15.07 23.38 28.35
C VAL A 12 -15.39 21.97 27.82
N VAL A 13 -15.14 21.00 28.69
CA VAL A 13 -15.55 19.58 28.68
C VAL A 13 -17.07 19.46 28.83
N LEU A 14 -17.72 18.46 28.20
CA LEU A 14 -18.89 17.77 28.79
C LEU A 14 -19.21 16.45 28.07
N LEU A 15 -19.02 15.34 28.81
CA LEU A 15 -19.76 14.08 28.65
C LEU A 15 -21.24 14.34 28.96
N TYR A 16 -22.16 13.85 28.11
CA TYR A 16 -23.49 13.41 28.56
C TYR A 16 -24.02 12.28 27.67
N CYS A 17 -24.24 11.13 28.30
CA CYS A 17 -25.19 10.11 27.90
C CYS A 17 -26.47 10.36 28.70
N VAL A 18 -27.66 10.12 28.11
CA VAL A 18 -28.97 9.71 28.69
C VAL A 18 -30.13 10.34 27.90
N ASP A 19 -30.92 9.45 27.29
CA ASP A 19 -32.37 9.47 26.98
C ASP A 19 -33.12 10.79 26.72
N GLN A 20 -33.70 10.91 25.52
CA GLN A 20 -35.08 11.41 25.40
C GLN A 20 -35.78 10.91 24.12
N PHE A 21 -36.87 10.17 24.37
CA PHE A 21 -37.95 9.81 23.46
C PHE A 21 -38.47 11.01 22.65
N ILE A 22 -38.50 10.89 21.31
CA ILE A 22 -39.48 11.58 20.46
C ILE A 22 -40.11 10.54 19.54
N SER A 23 -41.40 10.31 19.76
CA SER A 23 -42.31 9.54 18.93
C SER A 23 -42.50 10.20 17.57
N VAL A 24 -42.19 9.50 16.48
CA VAL A 24 -42.59 9.85 15.11
C VAL A 24 -43.46 8.70 14.56
N PRO A 25 -44.59 8.98 13.88
CA PRO A 25 -45.63 7.98 13.62
C PRO A 25 -45.23 6.98 12.53
N ASN A 26 -45.73 5.76 12.70
CA ASN A 26 -45.71 4.65 11.74
C ASN A 26 -46.35 5.03 10.40
N GLU A 27 -45.59 4.94 9.30
CA GLU A 27 -46.06 4.48 7.98
C GLU A 27 -44.94 4.51 6.92
N TRP A 28 -43.88 3.70 7.09
CA TRP A 28 -43.01 3.29 5.98
C TRP A 28 -42.44 1.88 6.26
N CYS A 29 -43.26 0.86 6.01
CA CYS A 29 -42.84 -0.52 6.04
C CYS A 29 -42.24 -0.90 4.66
N VAL A 30 -40.92 -1.00 4.63
CA VAL A 30 -40.11 -2.00 3.90
C VAL A 30 -40.10 -1.97 2.37
N ILE A 31 -39.01 -1.45 1.80
CA ILE A 31 -38.01 -2.31 1.15
C ILE A 31 -36.64 -1.93 1.76
N GLN A 32 -36.30 -2.48 2.92
CA GLN A 32 -34.88 -2.62 3.25
C GLN A 32 -34.37 -3.72 2.34
N ASN A 33 -33.95 -3.33 1.13
CA ASN A 33 -33.04 -4.14 0.36
C ASN A 33 -31.87 -4.39 1.31
N SER A 34 -31.61 -5.64 1.68
CA SER A 34 -30.52 -6.00 2.58
C SER A 34 -29.20 -5.77 1.84
N LYS A 35 -28.86 -4.51 1.58
CA LYS A 35 -27.54 -4.11 1.16
C LYS A 35 -26.63 -4.42 2.34
N VAL A 36 -25.70 -5.35 2.12
CA VAL A 36 -24.56 -5.53 3.00
C VAL A 36 -23.92 -4.16 3.14
N SER A 37 -23.99 -3.54 4.32
CA SER A 37 -23.30 -2.27 4.53
C SER A 37 -21.83 -2.49 4.24
N VAL A 38 -21.22 -1.65 3.41
CA VAL A 38 -19.78 -1.71 3.14
C VAL A 38 -19.03 -1.40 4.44
N SER A 39 -18.75 -2.44 5.21
CA SER A 39 -18.01 -2.43 6.46
C SER A 39 -16.74 -3.25 6.30
N ASP A 40 -15.78 -3.00 7.18
CA ASP A 40 -14.60 -3.84 7.32
C ASP A 40 -13.80 -3.98 6.02
N VAL A 41 -13.65 -2.85 5.29
CA VAL A 41 -12.86 -2.83 4.06
C VAL A 41 -11.39 -2.96 4.41
N GLY A 42 -10.72 -3.89 3.74
CA GLY A 42 -9.30 -4.11 3.93
C GLY A 42 -8.74 -5.21 3.06
N ILE A 43 -7.66 -5.83 3.50
CA ILE A 43 -6.95 -6.86 2.74
C ILE A 43 -7.64 -8.21 2.93
N LEU A 44 -8.20 -8.73 1.84
CA LEU A 44 -8.82 -10.05 1.75
C LEU A 44 -7.78 -11.15 1.53
N GLY A 45 -6.70 -10.81 0.84
CA GLY A 45 -5.65 -11.74 0.46
C GLY A 45 -4.45 -11.00 -0.11
N PHE A 46 -3.29 -11.65 -0.09
CA PHE A 46 -2.11 -11.14 -0.76
C PHE A 46 -1.27 -12.28 -1.33
N GLU A 47 -0.48 -11.95 -2.35
CA GLU A 47 0.54 -12.82 -2.92
C GLU A 47 1.83 -12.06 -3.14
N LEU A 48 2.93 -12.79 -2.99
CA LEU A 48 4.29 -12.27 -3.05
C LEU A 48 5.03 -12.95 -4.20
N TYR A 49 5.83 -12.17 -4.91
CA TYR A 49 6.79 -12.70 -5.86
C TYR A 49 8.17 -12.06 -5.64
N PHE A 50 9.19 -12.90 -5.54
CA PHE A 50 10.58 -12.48 -5.52
C PHE A 50 11.34 -13.29 -6.60
N PRO A 51 12.31 -12.67 -7.31
CA PRO A 51 13.18 -13.41 -8.21
C PRO A 51 13.87 -14.57 -7.50
N LYS A 52 14.07 -15.68 -8.22
CA LYS A 52 14.72 -16.88 -7.68
C LYS A 52 16.23 -16.71 -7.47
N ASN A 53 16.83 -15.74 -8.15
CA ASN A 53 18.25 -15.46 -8.05
C ASN A 53 18.51 -14.52 -6.88
N TYR A 54 19.52 -14.84 -6.08
CA TYR A 54 19.95 -14.02 -4.97
C TYR A 54 21.48 -14.07 -4.82
N VAL A 55 22.03 -13.07 -4.14
CA VAL A 55 23.42 -13.06 -3.68
C VAL A 55 23.47 -13.13 -2.16
N CYS A 56 24.34 -13.98 -1.63
CA CYS A 56 24.60 -14.04 -0.19
C CYS A 56 25.37 -12.79 0.23
N GLN A 57 24.89 -12.09 1.26
CA GLN A 57 25.52 -10.86 1.74
C GLN A 57 26.91 -11.11 2.32
N LYS A 58 27.14 -12.27 2.92
CA LYS A 58 28.47 -12.68 3.41
C LYS A 58 29.49 -12.83 2.28
N ASP A 59 29.05 -13.33 1.12
CA ASP A 59 29.92 -13.45 -0.05
C ASP A 59 30.10 -12.09 -0.72
N LEU A 60 29.08 -11.23 -0.70
CA LEU A 60 29.18 -9.86 -1.16
C LEU A 60 30.14 -9.02 -0.28
N GLU A 61 30.16 -9.24 1.03
CA GLU A 61 31.14 -8.61 1.94
C GLU A 61 32.58 -8.95 1.52
N GLN A 62 32.83 -10.22 1.22
CA GLN A 62 34.15 -10.69 0.75
C GLN A 62 34.50 -10.09 -0.62
N PHE A 63 33.54 -10.07 -1.54
CA PHE A 63 33.72 -9.52 -2.88
C PHE A 63 34.03 -8.02 -2.86
N ASP A 64 33.33 -7.25 -2.03
CA ASP A 64 33.54 -5.81 -1.89
C ASP A 64 34.76 -5.46 -1.01
N GLY A 65 35.41 -6.45 -0.39
CA GLY A 65 36.58 -6.26 0.48
C GLY A 65 36.25 -5.49 1.77
N VAL A 66 35.02 -5.59 2.26
CA VAL A 66 34.59 -4.94 3.50
C VAL A 66 34.75 -5.85 4.72
N GLY A 67 34.73 -5.28 5.92
CA GLY A 67 34.80 -6.06 7.16
C GLY A 67 33.63 -7.03 7.30
N ALA A 68 33.93 -8.25 7.75
CA ALA A 68 32.92 -9.27 8.02
C ALA A 68 31.86 -8.75 8.98
N GLY A 69 30.59 -8.99 8.68
CA GLY A 69 29.47 -8.48 9.47
C GLY A 69 28.98 -7.10 9.04
N LYS A 70 29.63 -6.39 8.11
CA LYS A 70 29.18 -5.05 7.70
C LYS A 70 27.76 -5.07 7.13
N TYR A 71 27.43 -6.05 6.29
CA TYR A 71 26.11 -6.18 5.68
C TYR A 71 25.21 -7.09 6.53
N THR A 72 25.75 -8.22 6.98
CA THR A 72 24.99 -9.22 7.74
C THR A 72 24.60 -8.79 9.15
N ILE A 73 25.47 -8.06 9.85
CA ILE A 73 25.20 -7.55 11.20
C ILE A 73 24.86 -6.06 11.14
N GLY A 74 25.66 -5.26 10.41
CA GLY A 74 25.50 -3.81 10.33
C GLY A 74 24.20 -3.38 9.65
N LEU A 75 23.80 -4.07 8.58
CA LEU A 75 22.51 -3.83 7.90
C LEU A 75 21.45 -4.88 8.25
N GLY A 76 21.83 -5.99 8.87
CA GLY A 76 20.91 -7.10 9.17
C GLY A 76 20.47 -7.89 7.93
N GLN A 77 21.18 -7.76 6.80
CA GLN A 77 20.80 -8.39 5.54
C GLN A 77 21.52 -9.72 5.34
N SER A 78 20.77 -10.79 5.07
CA SER A 78 21.36 -12.12 4.80
C SER A 78 21.55 -12.38 3.31
N GLU A 79 20.55 -12.05 2.52
CA GLU A 79 20.47 -12.33 1.08
C GLU A 79 19.83 -11.14 0.37
N MET A 80 20.21 -10.93 -0.89
CA MET A 80 19.63 -9.89 -1.74
C MET A 80 19.17 -10.50 -3.06
N SER A 81 17.86 -10.46 -3.32
CA SER A 81 17.28 -10.91 -4.58
C SER A 81 17.60 -9.92 -5.71
N PHE A 82 17.75 -10.44 -6.93
CA PHE A 82 17.91 -9.60 -8.12
C PHE A 82 17.29 -10.25 -9.34
N CYS A 83 16.79 -9.42 -10.26
CA CYS A 83 16.26 -9.89 -11.54
C CYS A 83 17.39 -10.25 -12.50
N TYR A 84 17.23 -11.35 -13.23
CA TYR A 84 18.07 -11.63 -14.40
C TYR A 84 17.41 -11.08 -15.68
N ASN A 85 18.04 -11.27 -16.84
CA ASN A 85 17.59 -10.66 -18.11
C ASN A 85 16.19 -11.09 -18.58
N ASN A 86 15.58 -12.08 -17.94
CA ASN A 86 14.25 -12.60 -18.22
C ASN A 86 13.16 -12.04 -17.27
N GLU A 87 13.53 -11.19 -16.32
CA GLU A 87 12.61 -10.62 -15.32
C GLU A 87 12.70 -9.09 -15.31
N ASP A 88 11.56 -8.44 -15.44
CA ASP A 88 11.36 -7.00 -15.28
C ASP A 88 10.16 -6.71 -14.35
N VAL A 89 9.95 -5.43 -14.02
CA VAL A 89 8.85 -4.97 -13.14
C VAL A 89 7.48 -5.49 -13.61
N CYS A 90 7.24 -5.54 -14.91
CA CYS A 90 5.98 -6.04 -15.46
C CYS A 90 5.84 -7.54 -15.19
N SER A 91 6.89 -8.32 -15.43
CA SER A 91 6.90 -9.77 -15.17
C SER A 91 6.73 -10.09 -13.67
N LEU A 92 7.33 -9.31 -12.77
CA LEU A 92 7.16 -9.47 -11.33
C LEU A 92 5.70 -9.18 -10.92
N ALA A 93 5.15 -8.05 -11.39
CA ALA A 93 3.78 -7.63 -11.13
C ALA A 93 2.76 -8.66 -11.65
N LEU A 94 2.94 -9.14 -12.87
CA LEU A 94 2.10 -10.17 -13.48
C LEU A 94 2.21 -11.50 -12.73
N SER A 95 3.40 -11.88 -12.27
CA SER A 95 3.60 -13.12 -11.50
C SER A 95 2.85 -13.08 -10.17
N ALA A 96 2.98 -11.99 -9.41
CA ALA A 96 2.25 -11.82 -8.16
C ALA A 96 0.73 -11.75 -8.37
N THR A 97 0.28 -11.00 -9.38
CA THR A 97 -1.16 -10.86 -9.69
C THR A 97 -1.76 -12.17 -10.19
N SER A 98 -1.05 -12.89 -11.06
CA SER A 98 -1.50 -14.19 -11.56
C SER A 98 -1.58 -15.23 -10.44
N ALA A 99 -0.61 -15.22 -9.50
CA ALA A 99 -0.67 -16.06 -8.32
C ALA A 99 -1.89 -15.72 -7.46
N LEU A 100 -2.18 -14.42 -7.26
CA LEU A 100 -3.33 -13.95 -6.47
C LEU A 100 -4.64 -14.46 -7.06
N LEU A 101 -4.86 -14.21 -8.36
CA LEU A 101 -6.08 -14.64 -9.04
C LEU A 101 -6.25 -16.16 -9.00
N HIS A 102 -5.17 -16.91 -9.22
CA HIS A 102 -5.21 -18.37 -9.23
C HIS A 102 -5.44 -18.97 -7.84
N ASN A 103 -4.66 -18.56 -6.84
CA ASN A 103 -4.67 -19.17 -5.51
C ASN A 103 -5.96 -18.85 -4.74
N TYR A 104 -6.48 -17.65 -4.93
CA TYR A 104 -7.75 -17.21 -4.32
C TYR A 104 -8.96 -17.47 -5.22
N LYS A 105 -8.76 -18.05 -6.42
CA LYS A 105 -9.81 -18.40 -7.39
C LYS A 105 -10.71 -17.21 -7.74
N ILE A 106 -10.08 -16.07 -8.02
CA ILE A 106 -10.76 -14.82 -8.31
C ILE A 106 -11.02 -14.74 -9.82
N ASP A 107 -12.26 -14.41 -10.18
CA ASP A 107 -12.61 -14.11 -11.56
C ASP A 107 -12.12 -12.70 -11.92
N ALA A 108 -11.43 -12.55 -13.05
CA ALA A 108 -10.89 -11.26 -13.48
C ALA A 108 -12.00 -10.21 -13.70
N ASP A 109 -13.19 -10.65 -14.12
CA ASP A 109 -14.36 -9.78 -14.33
C ASP A 109 -14.93 -9.22 -13.01
N SER A 110 -14.59 -9.84 -11.87
CA SER A 110 -14.96 -9.34 -10.52
C SER A 110 -14.08 -8.19 -10.02
N ILE A 111 -13.04 -7.81 -10.78
CA ILE A 111 -12.14 -6.71 -10.43
C ILE A 111 -12.58 -5.42 -11.12
N GLY A 112 -12.89 -4.40 -10.34
CA GLY A 112 -13.34 -3.09 -10.83
C GLY A 112 -12.26 -2.01 -10.74
N PHE A 113 -11.20 -2.27 -9.97
CA PHE A 113 -10.10 -1.34 -9.77
C PHE A 113 -8.76 -2.09 -9.75
N LEU A 114 -7.79 -1.56 -10.48
CA LEU A 114 -6.42 -2.04 -10.49
C LEU A 114 -5.48 -0.83 -10.48
N GLU A 115 -4.61 -0.75 -9.49
CA GLU A 115 -3.60 0.31 -9.42
C GLU A 115 -2.23 -0.26 -9.06
N VAL A 116 -1.19 0.31 -9.68
CA VAL A 116 0.19 -0.11 -9.50
C VAL A 116 0.96 0.99 -8.78
N GLY A 117 1.56 0.64 -7.65
CA GLY A 117 2.55 1.46 -6.96
C GLY A 117 3.95 0.98 -7.31
N SER A 118 4.75 1.84 -7.93
CA SER A 118 6.14 1.52 -8.30
C SER A 118 6.96 2.78 -8.43
N GLU A 119 8.23 2.76 -8.01
CA GLU A 119 9.20 3.79 -8.35
C GLU A 119 10.06 3.44 -9.58
N THR A 120 9.92 2.21 -10.10
CA THR A 120 10.70 1.73 -11.23
C THR A 120 10.07 2.16 -12.56
N LEU A 121 10.73 3.08 -13.26
CA LEU A 121 10.21 3.72 -14.46
C LEU A 121 10.57 2.93 -15.72
N ILE A 122 9.57 2.31 -16.37
CA ILE A 122 9.75 1.70 -17.70
C ILE A 122 9.41 2.70 -18.82
N ASP A 123 8.33 3.47 -18.68
CA ASP A 123 7.83 4.43 -19.67
C ASP A 123 7.36 5.73 -18.99
N LYS A 124 7.60 6.87 -19.65
CA LYS A 124 7.25 8.22 -19.14
C LYS A 124 5.83 8.68 -19.49
N SER A 125 5.13 7.98 -20.37
CA SER A 125 3.89 8.42 -21.02
C SER A 125 2.72 7.45 -20.84
N LYS A 126 2.99 6.15 -20.75
CA LYS A 126 2.00 5.10 -20.56
C LYS A 126 2.03 4.67 -19.09
N ARG A 127 1.21 5.24 -18.19
CA ARG A 127 0.77 4.57 -16.95
C ARG A 127 -0.07 5.46 -16.02
N ALA A 128 -1.11 4.87 -15.44
CA ALA A 128 -1.84 5.36 -14.28
C ALA A 128 -1.22 4.77 -12.99
N ASP A 129 0.09 5.00 -12.80
CA ASP A 129 0.84 4.50 -11.64
C ASP A 129 0.98 5.57 -10.58
N VAL A 130 0.94 5.17 -9.31
CA VAL A 130 1.24 6.07 -8.19
C VAL A 130 2.72 6.03 -7.85
N LYS A 131 3.35 7.21 -7.84
CA LYS A 131 4.80 7.34 -7.68
C LYS A 131 5.14 8.32 -6.58
N ASN A 132 5.80 7.83 -5.53
CA ASN A 132 6.52 8.64 -4.54
C ASN A 132 7.53 7.76 -3.79
N ALA A 133 8.66 7.45 -4.44
CA ALA A 133 9.62 6.46 -3.94
C ALA A 133 8.90 5.17 -3.46
N CYS A 134 9.34 4.59 -2.33
CA CYS A 134 8.71 3.43 -1.71
C CYS A 134 7.27 3.65 -1.20
N PHE A 135 6.74 4.89 -1.18
CA PHE A 135 5.38 5.19 -0.71
C PHE A 135 4.29 4.92 -1.74
N GLY A 136 4.65 4.74 -3.02
CA GLY A 136 3.68 4.55 -4.11
C GLY A 136 2.69 3.40 -3.86
N GLY A 137 3.17 2.28 -3.33
CA GLY A 137 2.33 1.12 -2.98
C GLY A 137 1.30 1.43 -1.88
N THR A 138 1.71 2.15 -0.83
CA THR A 138 0.80 2.56 0.25
C THR A 138 -0.27 3.51 -0.27
N GLN A 139 0.09 4.47 -1.11
CA GLN A 139 -0.88 5.40 -1.68
C GLN A 139 -1.89 4.69 -2.59
N ALA A 140 -1.44 3.74 -3.42
CA ALA A 140 -2.33 2.91 -4.23
C ALA A 140 -3.28 2.04 -3.38
N MET A 141 -2.80 1.50 -2.26
CA MET A 141 -3.64 0.78 -1.30
C MET A 141 -4.74 1.68 -0.72
N LEU A 142 -4.40 2.92 -0.35
CA LEU A 142 -5.37 3.87 0.18
C LEU A 142 -6.41 4.28 -0.87
N HIS A 143 -6.00 4.50 -2.12
CA HIS A 143 -6.93 4.75 -3.22
C HIS A 143 -7.88 3.58 -3.44
N ALA A 144 -7.39 2.34 -3.42
CA ALA A 144 -8.22 1.16 -3.57
C ALA A 144 -9.27 1.06 -2.46
N VAL A 145 -8.89 1.33 -1.20
CA VAL A 145 -9.84 1.34 -0.08
C VAL A 145 -10.90 2.43 -0.25
N ASP A 146 -10.49 3.65 -0.60
CA ASP A 146 -11.43 4.76 -0.87
C ASP A 146 -12.34 4.45 -2.07
N TRP A 147 -11.83 3.79 -3.10
CA TRP A 147 -12.59 3.34 -4.26
C TRP A 147 -13.63 2.26 -3.88
N VAL A 148 -13.25 1.26 -3.08
CA VAL A 148 -14.19 0.23 -2.60
C VAL A 148 -15.31 0.87 -1.79
N TYR A 149 -14.99 1.76 -0.85
CA TYR A 149 -16.03 2.48 -0.09
C TYR A 149 -16.98 3.30 -0.98
N SER A 150 -16.49 3.80 -2.11
CA SER A 150 -17.26 4.67 -3.00
C SER A 150 -18.11 3.90 -4.02
N ASN A 151 -17.67 2.72 -4.47
CA ASN A 151 -18.25 2.05 -5.65
C ASN A 151 -18.80 0.64 -5.37
N TYR A 152 -18.46 0.02 -4.24
CA TYR A 152 -18.85 -1.37 -3.99
C TYR A 152 -20.36 -1.57 -3.94
N ASP A 153 -21.10 -0.58 -3.43
CA ASP A 153 -22.56 -0.59 -3.34
C ASP A 153 -23.30 -0.63 -4.70
N THR A 154 -22.61 -0.31 -5.80
CA THR A 154 -23.18 -0.28 -7.15
C THR A 154 -22.56 -1.32 -8.07
N GLU A 155 -21.28 -1.61 -7.88
CA GLU A 155 -20.54 -2.49 -8.77
C GLU A 155 -20.32 -3.89 -8.20
N GLU A 156 -20.30 -4.03 -6.86
CA GLU A 156 -19.99 -5.28 -6.16
C GLU A 156 -18.64 -5.91 -6.60
N ARG A 157 -17.71 -5.07 -7.07
CA ARG A 157 -16.39 -5.48 -7.57
C ARG A 157 -15.28 -5.21 -6.55
N LEU A 158 -14.27 -6.05 -6.59
CA LEU A 158 -13.08 -5.94 -5.75
C LEU A 158 -12.02 -5.04 -6.39
N ALA A 159 -11.02 -4.69 -5.60
CA ALA A 159 -9.86 -3.93 -6.05
C ALA A 159 -8.58 -4.75 -5.90
N ILE A 160 -7.66 -4.61 -6.85
CA ILE A 160 -6.31 -5.15 -6.77
C ILE A 160 -5.30 -4.01 -6.71
N VAL A 161 -4.34 -4.12 -5.82
CA VAL A 161 -3.19 -3.21 -5.75
C VAL A 161 -1.92 -4.00 -5.94
N VAL A 162 -1.05 -3.52 -6.81
CA VAL A 162 0.24 -4.16 -7.07
C VAL A 162 1.37 -3.22 -6.68
N CYS A 163 2.13 -3.60 -5.66
CA CYS A 163 3.36 -2.92 -5.25
C CYS A 163 4.53 -3.67 -5.88
N VAL A 164 5.34 -3.01 -6.70
CA VAL A 164 6.43 -3.70 -7.42
C VAL A 164 7.62 -2.79 -7.63
N ASP A 165 8.82 -3.30 -7.34
CA ASP A 165 10.05 -2.54 -7.58
C ASP A 165 11.27 -3.41 -7.83
N ILE A 166 12.21 -2.82 -8.57
CA ILE A 166 13.56 -3.33 -8.80
C ILE A 166 14.54 -2.25 -8.34
N ALA A 167 15.12 -2.44 -7.16
CA ALA A 167 16.13 -1.56 -6.58
C ALA A 167 17.53 -2.03 -7.01
N VAL A 168 18.07 -1.39 -8.04
CA VAL A 168 19.44 -1.62 -8.53
C VAL A 168 20.26 -0.34 -8.35
N TYR A 169 21.40 -0.48 -7.70
CA TYR A 169 22.34 0.62 -7.42
C TYR A 169 23.68 0.40 -8.15
N ALA A 170 24.34 1.51 -8.46
CA ALA A 170 25.69 1.49 -9.01
C ALA A 170 26.70 0.86 -8.03
N ALA A 171 27.93 0.62 -8.51
CA ALA A 171 29.03 0.23 -7.64
C ALA A 171 29.20 1.22 -6.49
N GLY A 172 29.30 0.71 -5.26
CA GLY A 172 29.45 1.54 -4.07
C GLY A 172 28.66 1.02 -2.87
N PRO A 173 28.56 1.82 -1.81
CA PRO A 173 28.04 1.38 -0.52
C PRO A 173 26.54 1.03 -0.53
N ALA A 174 25.77 1.55 -1.49
CA ALA A 174 24.34 1.25 -1.62
C ALA A 174 24.05 -0.03 -2.41
N ARG A 175 25.05 -0.66 -3.05
CA ARG A 175 24.81 -1.88 -3.86
C ARG A 175 24.21 -3.01 -3.03
N CYS A 176 24.69 -3.18 -1.80
CA CYS A 176 24.21 -4.24 -0.90
C CYS A 176 22.76 -4.04 -0.44
N THR A 177 22.20 -2.83 -0.58
CA THR A 177 20.82 -2.51 -0.16
C THR A 177 19.81 -2.58 -1.31
N GLY A 178 20.18 -3.20 -2.44
CA GLY A 178 19.26 -3.46 -3.54
C GLY A 178 18.23 -4.54 -3.20
N GLY A 179 17.47 -4.95 -4.20
CA GLY A 179 16.45 -5.96 -4.07
C GLY A 179 15.45 -5.90 -5.20
N ALA A 180 14.66 -6.96 -5.36
CA ALA A 180 13.54 -6.96 -6.29
C ALA A 180 12.40 -7.81 -5.75
N GLY A 181 11.17 -7.35 -5.98
CA GLY A 181 9.98 -8.07 -5.56
C GLY A 181 8.69 -7.38 -5.99
N ALA A 182 7.59 -8.12 -5.90
CA ALA A 182 6.23 -7.65 -6.08
C ALA A 182 5.30 -8.22 -5.00
N VAL A 183 4.29 -7.42 -4.65
CA VAL A 183 3.18 -7.80 -3.79
C VAL A 183 1.89 -7.45 -4.51
N ALA A 184 0.96 -8.39 -4.63
CA ALA A 184 -0.41 -8.14 -5.07
C ALA A 184 -1.34 -8.26 -3.88
N LEU A 185 -2.17 -7.24 -3.64
CA LEU A 185 -3.14 -7.15 -2.55
C LEU A 185 -4.55 -7.19 -3.13
N LEU A 186 -5.41 -8.04 -2.59
CA LEU A 186 -6.84 -8.04 -2.86
C LEU A 186 -7.55 -7.20 -1.79
N ILE A 187 -8.29 -6.18 -2.21
CA ILE A 187 -8.99 -5.25 -1.32
C ILE A 187 -10.51 -5.38 -1.52
N GLY A 188 -11.25 -5.45 -0.42
CA GLY A 188 -12.71 -5.52 -0.42
C GLY A 188 -13.31 -5.50 0.99
N PRO A 189 -14.65 -5.55 1.11
CA PRO A 189 -15.35 -5.55 2.41
C PRO A 189 -15.25 -6.89 3.12
N ASN A 190 -15.60 -6.91 4.42
CA ASN A 190 -15.54 -8.10 5.28
C ASN A 190 -14.13 -8.75 5.31
N ALA A 191 -13.10 -7.91 5.26
CA ALA A 191 -11.71 -8.36 5.26
C ALA A 191 -11.28 -8.88 6.62
N SER A 192 -10.39 -9.88 6.62
CA SER A 192 -9.74 -10.35 7.86
C SER A 192 -8.72 -9.34 8.39
N LEU A 193 -8.16 -8.51 7.50
CA LEU A 193 -7.23 -7.44 7.81
C LEU A 193 -7.86 -6.09 7.45
N VAL A 194 -8.68 -5.56 8.35
CA VAL A 194 -9.44 -4.31 8.16
C VAL A 194 -8.53 -3.09 8.32
N LEU A 195 -8.70 -2.09 7.44
CA LEU A 195 -8.08 -0.79 7.66
C LEU A 195 -8.98 0.08 8.54
N GLU A 196 -8.49 0.46 9.72
CA GLU A 196 -9.22 1.32 10.65
C GLU A 196 -9.35 2.75 10.10
N ARG A 197 -10.60 3.18 9.87
CA ARG A 197 -10.87 4.54 9.39
C ARG A 197 -10.61 5.57 10.49
N GLY A 198 -10.01 6.69 10.11
CA GLY A 198 -9.71 7.79 11.03
C GLY A 198 -8.40 7.64 11.81
N LEU A 199 -7.78 6.46 11.79
CA LEU A 199 -6.50 6.21 12.45
C LEU A 199 -5.34 6.19 11.44
N ARG A 200 -5.14 7.34 10.78
CA ARG A 200 -4.04 7.56 9.82
C ARG A 200 -3.26 8.83 10.15
N GLY A 201 -1.94 8.73 10.13
CA GLY A 201 -1.02 9.87 10.21
C GLY A 201 -0.19 9.94 8.93
N ALA A 202 -0.17 11.12 8.29
CA ALA A 202 0.63 11.35 7.09
C ALA A 202 1.57 12.55 7.31
N PHE A 203 2.80 12.45 6.82
CA PHE A 203 3.78 13.52 6.82
C PHE A 203 4.46 13.58 5.46
N SER A 204 4.44 14.77 4.84
CA SER A 204 5.09 15.03 3.57
C SER A 204 5.90 16.31 3.65
N LYS A 205 7.12 16.29 3.12
CA LYS A 205 8.03 17.44 3.10
C LYS A 205 8.77 17.47 1.78
N ASN A 206 8.93 18.65 1.19
CA ASN A 206 9.81 18.84 0.05
C ASN A 206 11.28 18.71 0.52
N THR A 207 12.00 17.73 0.00
CA THR A 207 13.37 17.41 0.39
C THR A 207 14.12 16.72 -0.75
N TYR A 208 15.45 16.76 -0.71
CA TYR A 208 16.34 16.06 -1.64
C TYR A 208 17.21 15.07 -0.85
N ASP A 209 16.56 14.14 -0.17
CA ASP A 209 17.22 13.06 0.58
C ASP A 209 17.59 11.89 -0.34
N PHE A 210 16.64 11.40 -1.14
CA PHE A 210 16.85 10.35 -2.13
C PHE A 210 15.95 10.57 -3.35
N TYR A 211 16.55 10.75 -4.53
CA TYR A 211 15.83 10.98 -5.78
C TYR A 211 16.59 10.44 -7.00
N LYS A 212 15.85 10.13 -8.07
CA LYS A 212 16.38 9.70 -9.38
C LYS A 212 16.00 10.79 -10.41
N PRO A 213 16.90 11.75 -10.73
CA PRO A 213 16.59 12.88 -11.62
C PRO A 213 16.33 12.48 -13.08
#